data_AF-A0AAU9IH17-F1
#
_entry.id   AF-A0AAU9IH17-F1
#
_cell.length_a   1.000
_cell.length_b   1.000
_cell.length_c   1.000
_cell.angle_alpha   90.00
_cell.angle_beta   90.00
_cell.angle_gamma   90.00
#
_symmetry.space_group_name_H-M   'P 1'
#
loop_
_entity.id
_entity.type
_entity.pdbx_description
1 polymer ?
#
loop_
_entity_poly.entity_id
_entity_poly.type
_entity_poly.pdbx_seq_one_letter_code
_entity_poly.pdbx_strand_id
1 'polypeptide(L)'
;MLSEETSTCSESCSDKSSPVTQCTEMDPEFSASFIMIPSPMGQNGSSSILSNENSITAKKRAGRKTSEDTLILGSFRRAQGKKPPKKEYLRCQIIRGHKRLIRNIANNIIPRKTLNQIHTSKESFDAYDKLKQCYEKNKEVLQIVCKTEQGPKTDGQTKRQKMEEKDQDLSKSFNNSYCKSYFESNEVRESYQLYIDYLFSNDSPSELCKKFKFSCCQTMHTSECIDKWNILRYYVSNKMLVDLGVRPWEYRKVTLISEEPEVIQKPPQVRQIELEILELSKQLELTKPIEIDSQIANPHWFHPVLINRTIF
;
A
#
# COMPACT_ATOMS: atom_id res chain seq x y z
N MET A 1 14.08 38.92 -66.58
CA MET A 1 15.32 38.55 -65.86
C MET A 1 14.87 38.05 -64.49
N LEU A 2 14.45 36.80 -64.32
CA LEU A 2 15.21 35.54 -64.38
C LEU A 2 16.44 35.56 -63.47
N SER A 3 16.31 35.05 -62.25
CA SER A 3 17.16 33.93 -61.78
C SER A 3 16.45 33.25 -60.61
N GLU A 4 16.04 32.00 -60.85
CA GLU A 4 15.73 31.00 -59.83
C GLU A 4 17.06 30.54 -59.21
N GLU A 5 17.10 30.33 -57.90
CA GLU A 5 18.06 29.41 -57.30
C GLU A 5 17.34 28.50 -56.29
N THR A 6 17.20 27.25 -56.71
CA THR A 6 16.81 26.11 -55.91
C THR A 6 18.02 25.64 -55.10
N SER A 7 17.88 25.57 -53.77
CA SER A 7 18.86 24.91 -52.90
C SER A 7 18.19 23.71 -52.23
N THR A 8 18.54 22.53 -52.73
CA THR A 8 18.26 21.23 -52.18
C THR A 8 19.22 20.94 -51.03
N CYS A 9 18.70 20.82 -49.80
CA CYS A 9 19.42 20.15 -48.70
C CYS A 9 18.67 18.89 -48.31
N SER A 10 19.17 17.77 -48.82
CA SER A 10 18.88 16.42 -48.36
C SER A 10 19.70 16.13 -47.11
N GLU A 11 19.10 16.27 -45.93
CA GLU A 11 19.64 15.70 -44.69
C GLU A 11 18.86 14.45 -44.29
N SER A 12 19.59 13.34 -44.38
CA SER A 12 19.20 11.99 -44.02
C SER A 12 18.79 11.89 -42.55
N CYS A 13 17.52 11.53 -42.31
CA CYS A 13 17.05 11.01 -41.03
C CYS A 13 17.79 9.70 -40.71
N SER A 14 18.78 9.79 -39.82
CA SER A 14 19.43 8.63 -39.23
C SER A 14 18.59 8.19 -38.03
N ASP A 15 17.68 7.25 -38.26
CA ASP A 15 16.98 6.49 -37.23
C ASP A 15 17.99 5.71 -36.38
N LYS A 16 18.49 6.34 -35.31
CA LYS A 16 19.16 5.64 -34.22
C LYS A 16 18.11 5.08 -33.29
N SER A 17 17.55 3.93 -33.69
CA SER A 17 16.87 3.01 -32.78
C SER A 17 17.86 2.59 -31.69
N SER A 18 17.77 3.29 -30.56
CA SER A 18 18.52 2.91 -29.36
C SER A 18 17.96 1.58 -28.86
N PRO A 19 18.81 0.57 -28.57
CA PRO A 19 18.33 -0.68 -28.02
C PRO A 19 17.78 -0.39 -26.62
N VAL A 20 16.47 -0.60 -26.46
CA VAL A 20 15.83 -0.72 -25.15
C VAL A 20 16.58 -1.82 -24.41
N THR A 21 17.49 -1.40 -23.54
CA THR A 21 18.23 -2.31 -22.67
C THR A 21 17.21 -2.79 -21.65
N GLN A 22 16.62 -3.96 -21.91
CA GLN A 22 15.88 -4.71 -20.89
C GLN A 22 16.89 -5.08 -19.80
N CYS A 23 17.02 -4.22 -18.80
CA CYS A 23 17.63 -4.58 -17.53
C CYS A 23 16.70 -5.57 -16.83
N THR A 24 16.84 -6.86 -17.16
CA THR A 24 16.41 -7.95 -16.30
C THR A 24 17.34 -7.95 -15.09
N GLU A 25 17.13 -7.02 -14.16
CA GLU A 25 17.68 -7.09 -12.81
C GLU A 25 17.11 -8.35 -12.15
N MET A 26 17.85 -9.46 -12.24
CA MET A 26 17.65 -10.60 -11.36
C MET A 26 18.12 -10.16 -9.97
N ASP A 27 17.15 -9.83 -9.12
CA ASP A 27 17.39 -9.65 -7.69
C ASP A 27 18.13 -10.88 -7.16
N PRO A 28 19.26 -10.72 -6.41
CA PRO A 28 19.86 -11.84 -5.72
C PRO A 28 18.85 -12.32 -4.68
N GLU A 29 18.41 -13.58 -4.85
CA GLU A 29 17.67 -14.28 -3.84
C GLU A 29 18.38 -14.09 -2.50
N PHE A 30 17.59 -13.73 -1.48
CA PHE A 30 18.04 -13.72 -0.11
C PHE A 30 18.28 -15.17 0.31
N SER A 31 19.41 -15.75 -0.13
CA SER A 31 19.92 -17.01 0.36
C SER A 31 20.42 -16.75 1.78
N ALA A 32 19.53 -17.02 2.74
CA ALA A 32 19.98 -17.22 4.10
C ALA A 32 20.88 -18.47 4.06
N SER A 33 22.19 -18.25 4.00
CA SER A 33 23.18 -19.31 4.10
C SER A 33 22.94 -20.07 5.40
N PHE A 34 22.60 -21.33 5.20
CA PHE A 34 22.18 -22.32 6.16
C PHE A 34 23.39 -22.78 6.96
N ILE A 35 23.56 -22.26 8.19
CA ILE A 35 24.47 -22.87 9.16
C ILE A 35 23.68 -23.99 9.85
N MET A 36 23.95 -25.23 9.48
CA MET A 36 23.51 -26.40 10.24
C MET A 36 24.20 -26.39 11.59
N ILE A 37 23.47 -26.04 12.64
CA ILE A 37 23.87 -26.28 14.02
C ILE A 37 23.36 -27.69 14.37
N PRO A 38 24.22 -28.67 14.65
CA PRO A 38 23.77 -29.99 15.08
C PRO A 38 23.07 -29.89 16.44
N SER A 39 21.86 -30.44 16.52
CA SER A 39 21.15 -30.62 17.79
C SER A 39 21.86 -31.66 18.65
N PRO A 40 22.18 -31.37 19.92
CA PRO A 40 22.60 -32.42 20.84
C PRO A 40 21.39 -33.28 21.22
N MET A 41 21.50 -34.58 20.95
CA MET A 41 20.66 -35.59 21.56
C MET A 41 21.01 -35.67 23.05
N GLY A 42 20.10 -35.22 23.92
CA GLY A 42 20.17 -35.41 25.36
C GLY A 42 19.03 -36.31 25.82
N GLN A 43 19.36 -37.57 26.11
CA GLN A 43 18.57 -38.45 26.97
C GLN A 43 18.78 -38.06 28.44
N ASN A 44 18.00 -38.69 29.32
CA ASN A 44 18.00 -38.64 30.80
C ASN A 44 16.92 -37.70 31.37
N GLY A 45 16.10 -38.08 32.34
CA GLY A 45 16.02 -39.28 33.14
C GLY A 45 14.96 -39.00 34.21
N SER A 46 14.06 -39.96 34.44
CA SER A 46 13.04 -39.88 35.48
C SER A 46 13.71 -39.95 36.85
N SER A 47 13.47 -38.95 37.70
CA SER A 47 13.78 -39.02 39.13
C SER A 47 12.71 -38.27 39.91
N SER A 48 11.89 -39.05 40.60
CA SER A 48 10.96 -38.63 41.64
C SER A 48 11.75 -38.19 42.87
N ILE A 49 11.63 -36.92 43.26
CA ILE A 49 12.13 -36.43 44.55
C ILE A 49 10.97 -35.82 45.32
N LEU A 50 10.81 -36.35 46.53
CA LEU A 50 9.81 -36.04 47.53
C LEU A 50 9.89 -34.58 47.97
N SER A 51 8.71 -34.02 48.21
CA SER A 51 8.42 -32.69 48.72
C SER A 51 8.97 -32.46 50.12
N ASN A 52 9.79 -31.42 50.27
CA ASN A 52 10.18 -30.84 51.55
C ASN A 52 9.66 -29.40 51.60
N GLU A 53 8.57 -29.18 52.35
CA GLU A 53 7.88 -27.89 52.48
C GLU A 53 8.51 -27.06 53.60
N ASN A 54 9.60 -26.36 53.28
CA ASN A 54 10.05 -25.22 54.08
C ASN A 54 9.81 -23.93 53.28
N SER A 55 8.66 -23.31 53.55
CA SER A 55 8.17 -22.06 52.96
C SER A 55 9.02 -20.88 53.41
N ILE A 56 10.13 -20.65 52.70
CA ILE A 56 10.85 -19.38 52.70
C ILE A 56 10.17 -18.50 51.65
N THR A 57 9.50 -17.44 52.09
CA THR A 57 8.83 -16.45 51.23
C THR A 57 9.86 -15.68 50.41
N ALA A 58 10.33 -16.28 49.31
CA ALA A 58 11.20 -15.62 48.36
C ALA A 58 10.43 -14.45 47.72
N LYS A 59 10.90 -13.22 48.01
CA LYS A 59 10.41 -11.99 47.37
C LYS A 59 10.55 -12.15 45.84
N LYS A 60 9.45 -12.49 45.15
CA LYS A 60 9.42 -12.56 43.69
C LYS A 60 9.80 -11.18 43.16
N ARG A 61 10.99 -11.09 42.56
CA ARG A 61 11.45 -9.86 41.90
C ARG A 61 10.39 -9.47 40.88
N ALA A 62 9.86 -8.25 40.98
CA ALA A 62 8.86 -7.75 40.05
C ALA A 62 9.41 -7.85 38.61
N GLY A 63 8.85 -8.74 37.81
CA GLY A 63 9.26 -8.92 36.42
C GLY A 63 9.00 -7.66 35.61
N ARG A 64 9.81 -7.44 34.57
CA ARG A 64 9.57 -6.38 33.59
C ARG A 64 8.22 -6.61 32.92
N LYS A 65 7.35 -5.59 32.91
CA LYS A 65 6.07 -5.63 32.20
C LYS A 65 6.32 -5.92 30.71
N THR A 66 5.67 -6.95 30.17
CA THR A 66 5.70 -7.26 28.74
C THR A 66 5.05 -6.12 27.97
N SER A 67 5.73 -5.62 26.95
CA SER A 67 5.20 -4.55 26.10
C SER A 67 4.13 -5.09 25.14
N GLU A 68 3.19 -4.24 24.76
CA GLU A 68 2.02 -4.58 23.93
C GLU A 68 2.42 -5.18 22.57
N ASP A 69 3.45 -4.60 21.93
CA ASP A 69 4.05 -5.12 20.70
C ASP A 69 4.54 -6.58 20.82
N THR A 70 5.07 -6.95 21.98
CA THR A 70 5.53 -8.32 22.25
C THR A 70 4.35 -9.29 22.37
N LEU A 71 3.22 -8.83 22.91
CA LEU A 71 1.99 -9.64 23.00
C LEU A 71 1.40 -9.86 21.60
N ILE A 72 1.29 -8.80 20.80
CA ILE A 72 0.75 -8.85 19.43
C ILE A 72 1.60 -9.78 18.57
N LEU A 73 2.93 -9.56 18.52
CA LEU A 73 3.84 -10.42 17.75
C LEU A 73 3.95 -11.82 18.33
N GLY A 74 3.72 -11.99 19.63
CA GLY A 74 3.65 -13.29 20.31
C GLY A 74 2.53 -14.20 19.80
N SER A 75 1.49 -13.62 19.18
CA SER A 75 0.39 -14.37 18.55
C SER A 75 0.75 -14.95 17.18
N PHE A 76 1.93 -14.65 16.66
CA PHE A 76 2.44 -15.12 15.38
C PHE A 76 3.69 -15.98 15.56
N ARG A 77 3.96 -16.80 14.55
CA ARG A 77 5.19 -17.59 14.41
C ARG A 77 5.84 -17.29 13.07
N ARG A 78 7.16 -17.39 12.99
CA ARG A 78 7.87 -17.31 11.72
C ARG A 78 7.62 -18.57 10.88
N ALA A 79 7.60 -18.45 9.55
CA ALA A 79 7.43 -19.62 8.67
C ALA A 79 8.50 -20.71 8.93
N GLN A 80 9.72 -20.33 9.29
CA GLN A 80 10.82 -21.26 9.58
C GLN A 80 11.03 -21.56 11.08
N GLY A 81 10.00 -21.42 11.93
CA GLY A 81 10.11 -21.91 13.30
C GLY A 81 9.03 -21.44 14.27
N LYS A 82 9.07 -21.99 15.49
CA LYS A 82 8.07 -21.70 16.53
C LYS A 82 8.24 -20.33 17.21
N LYS A 83 9.29 -19.59 16.89
CA LYS A 83 9.60 -18.31 17.54
C LYS A 83 8.76 -17.18 16.92
N PRO A 84 8.29 -16.20 17.73
CA PRO A 84 7.60 -15.04 17.20
C PRO A 84 8.53 -14.20 16.30
N PRO A 85 7.95 -13.43 15.36
CA PRO A 85 8.69 -12.44 14.59
C PRO A 85 9.23 -11.33 15.50
N LYS A 86 10.41 -10.81 15.18
CA LYS A 86 10.98 -9.66 15.89
C LYS A 86 10.32 -8.37 15.42
N LYS A 87 10.11 -7.40 16.31
CA LYS A 87 9.57 -6.07 15.96
C LYS A 87 10.37 -5.37 14.86
N GLU A 88 11.69 -5.40 14.94
CA GLU A 88 12.57 -4.82 13.92
C GLU A 88 12.45 -5.52 12.56
N TYR A 89 12.22 -6.84 12.55
CA TYR A 89 12.00 -7.58 11.31
C TYR A 89 10.70 -7.12 10.63
N LEU A 90 9.61 -6.97 11.38
CA LEU A 90 8.35 -6.47 10.86
C LEU A 90 8.50 -5.05 10.28
N ARG A 91 9.14 -4.14 11.01
CA ARG A 91 9.42 -2.77 10.55
C ARG A 91 10.21 -2.76 9.24
N CYS A 92 11.31 -3.50 9.22
CA CYS A 92 12.15 -3.65 8.04
C CYS A 92 11.35 -4.16 6.83
N GLN A 93 10.56 -5.22 7.03
CA GLN A 93 9.76 -5.85 5.98
C GLN A 93 8.73 -4.87 5.38
N ILE A 94 7.97 -4.16 6.23
CA ILE A 94 6.94 -3.24 5.76
C ILE A 94 7.55 -1.99 5.13
N ILE A 95 8.55 -1.35 5.77
CA ILE A 95 9.17 -0.13 5.22
C ILE A 95 9.85 -0.44 3.88
N ARG A 96 10.55 -1.57 3.75
CA ARG A 96 11.13 -1.99 2.47
C ARG A 96 10.08 -2.26 1.42
N GLY A 97 9.00 -2.94 1.80
CA GLY A 97 7.86 -3.18 0.93
C GLY A 97 7.27 -1.88 0.41
N HIS A 98 7.04 -0.91 1.29
CA HIS A 98 6.55 0.42 0.94
C HIS A 98 7.48 1.12 -0.05
N LYS A 99 8.77 1.27 0.29
CA LYS A 99 9.78 1.90 -0.61
C LYS A 99 9.82 1.21 -1.97
N ARG A 100 9.77 -0.13 -2.00
CA ARG A 100 9.77 -0.91 -3.25
C ARG A 100 8.51 -0.63 -4.09
N LEU A 101 7.34 -0.55 -3.46
CA LEU A 101 6.10 -0.28 -4.19
C LEU A 101 6.12 1.13 -4.81
N ILE A 102 6.58 2.12 -4.06
CA ILE A 102 6.73 3.49 -4.57
C ILE A 102 7.67 3.55 -5.78
N ARG A 103 8.80 2.84 -5.74
CA ARG A 103 9.71 2.75 -6.90
C ARG A 103 9.06 2.05 -8.09
N ASN A 104 8.28 1.01 -7.85
CA ASN A 104 7.53 0.34 -8.92
C ASN A 104 6.52 1.29 -9.57
N ILE A 105 5.77 2.05 -8.76
CA ILE A 105 4.85 3.07 -9.25
C ILE A 105 5.61 4.13 -10.08
N ALA A 106 6.73 4.64 -9.55
CA ALA A 106 7.57 5.62 -10.23
C ALA A 106 8.05 5.17 -11.62
N ASN A 107 8.28 3.87 -11.78
CA ASN A 107 8.75 3.25 -13.01
C ASN A 107 7.62 2.64 -13.87
N ASN A 108 6.35 2.84 -13.49
CA ASN A 108 5.19 2.21 -14.12
C ASN A 108 5.26 0.67 -14.17
N ILE A 109 5.86 0.03 -13.17
CA ILE A 109 5.99 -1.42 -13.04
C ILE A 109 4.88 -1.97 -12.14
N ILE A 110 4.13 -2.95 -12.65
CA ILE A 110 3.11 -3.66 -11.85
C ILE A 110 3.80 -4.77 -11.04
N PRO A 111 3.74 -4.76 -9.69
CA PRO A 111 4.36 -5.78 -8.87
C PRO A 111 3.66 -7.15 -9.02
N ARG A 112 4.41 -8.14 -9.50
CA ARG A 112 3.92 -9.52 -9.70
C ARG A 112 4.35 -10.52 -8.62
N LYS A 113 5.27 -10.13 -7.74
CA LYS A 113 5.90 -11.01 -6.75
C LYS A 113 6.05 -10.31 -5.40
N THR A 114 6.39 -11.07 -4.37
CA THR A 114 6.76 -10.62 -3.01
C THR A 114 5.58 -10.05 -2.20
N LEU A 115 5.87 -9.31 -1.13
CA LEU A 115 4.87 -8.66 -0.26
C LEU A 115 3.92 -7.73 -1.04
N ASN A 116 4.39 -7.17 -2.16
CA ASN A 116 3.66 -6.17 -2.93
C ASN A 116 2.86 -6.75 -4.10
N GLN A 117 2.73 -8.07 -4.24
CA GLN A 117 1.96 -8.66 -5.34
C GLN A 117 0.51 -8.16 -5.32
N ILE A 118 0.05 -7.63 -6.45
CA ILE A 118 -1.36 -7.22 -6.62
C ILE A 118 -2.23 -8.47 -6.76
N HIS A 119 -3.35 -8.49 -6.04
CA HIS A 119 -4.37 -9.53 -6.20
C HIS A 119 -5.43 -9.11 -7.21
N THR A 120 -6.09 -10.09 -7.81
CA THR A 120 -7.17 -9.86 -8.80
C THR A 120 -8.44 -9.25 -8.19
N SER A 121 -8.52 -9.10 -6.87
CA SER A 121 -9.65 -8.47 -6.18
C SER A 121 -9.75 -6.98 -6.50
N LYS A 122 -10.97 -6.48 -6.71
CA LYS A 122 -11.25 -5.06 -6.98
C LYS A 122 -10.66 -4.14 -5.90
N GLU A 123 -10.80 -4.53 -4.65
CA GLU A 123 -10.34 -3.77 -3.47
C GLU A 123 -8.81 -3.56 -3.50
N SER A 124 -8.06 -4.55 -3.99
CA SER A 124 -6.60 -4.45 -4.14
C SER A 124 -6.20 -3.47 -5.25
N PHE A 125 -6.94 -3.44 -6.36
CA PHE A 125 -6.73 -2.47 -7.43
C PHE A 125 -7.11 -1.06 -6.98
N ASP A 126 -8.27 -0.89 -6.34
CA ASP A 126 -8.71 0.41 -5.81
C ASP A 126 -7.71 0.98 -4.79
N ALA A 127 -7.16 0.13 -3.90
CA ALA A 127 -6.12 0.54 -2.96
C ALA A 127 -4.80 0.89 -3.65
N TYR A 128 -4.41 0.15 -4.70
CA TYR A 128 -3.23 0.45 -5.50
C TYR A 128 -3.37 1.76 -6.29
N ASP A 129 -4.54 2.05 -6.85
CA ASP A 129 -4.80 3.29 -7.57
C ASP A 129 -4.78 4.50 -6.64
N LYS A 130 -5.32 4.39 -5.43
CA LYS A 130 -5.17 5.42 -4.39
C LYS A 130 -3.71 5.70 -4.05
N LEU A 131 -2.88 4.66 -3.94
CA LEU A 131 -1.44 4.80 -3.74
C LEU A 131 -0.77 5.51 -4.91
N LYS A 132 -1.14 5.17 -6.15
CA LYS A 132 -0.61 5.80 -7.36
C LYS A 132 -0.96 7.30 -7.38
N GLN A 133 -2.21 7.65 -7.08
CA GLN A 133 -2.65 9.05 -6.97
C GLN A 133 -1.88 9.81 -5.88
N CYS A 134 -1.71 9.19 -4.71
CA CYS A 134 -0.91 9.75 -3.62
C CYS A 134 0.56 9.97 -4.03
N TYR A 135 1.12 9.05 -4.81
CA TYR A 135 2.47 9.19 -5.34
C TYR A 135 2.59 10.37 -6.31
N GLU A 136 1.69 10.50 -7.28
CA GLU A 136 1.73 11.60 -8.23
C GLU A 136 1.60 12.97 -7.54
N LYS A 137 0.73 13.07 -6.53
CA LYS A 137 0.57 14.29 -5.72
C LYS A 137 1.83 14.67 -4.92
N ASN A 138 2.59 13.68 -4.45
CA ASN A 138 3.70 13.86 -3.51
C ASN A 138 5.05 13.36 -4.07
N LYS A 139 5.21 13.43 -5.39
CA LYS A 139 6.28 12.77 -6.14
C LYS A 139 7.69 13.16 -5.66
N GLU A 140 7.92 14.46 -5.44
CA GLU A 140 9.24 14.98 -5.06
C GLU A 140 9.73 14.39 -3.72
N VAL A 141 8.87 14.42 -2.70
CA VAL A 141 9.20 13.90 -1.36
C VAL A 141 9.40 12.39 -1.40
N LEU A 142 8.46 11.66 -2.03
CA LEU A 142 8.48 10.20 -2.04
C LEU A 142 9.64 9.64 -2.87
N GLN A 143 10.00 10.29 -3.98
CA GLN A 143 11.17 9.89 -4.77
C GLN A 143 12.47 10.04 -3.99
N ILE A 144 12.62 11.06 -3.15
CA ILE A 144 13.81 11.26 -2.33
C ILE A 144 13.88 10.17 -1.25
N VAL A 145 12.81 10.02 -0.46
CA VAL A 145 12.78 9.13 0.71
C VAL A 145 12.85 7.65 0.32
N CYS A 146 12.29 7.26 -0.83
CA CYS A 146 12.24 5.86 -1.27
C CYS A 146 13.50 5.36 -2.00
N LYS A 147 14.54 6.19 -2.17
CA LYS A 147 15.85 5.76 -2.69
C LYS A 147 16.49 4.69 -1.78
N THR A 148 17.19 3.74 -2.39
CA THR A 148 17.89 2.66 -1.67
C THR A 148 19.06 3.20 -0.84
N GLU A 149 19.73 4.25 -1.32
CA GLU A 149 20.84 4.94 -0.64
C GLU A 149 20.42 5.56 0.69
N GLN A 150 19.16 5.97 0.80
CA GLN A 150 18.58 6.55 2.02
C GLN A 150 18.16 5.47 3.06
N GLY A 151 18.39 4.18 2.78
CA GLY A 151 18.10 3.10 3.73
C GLY A 151 19.19 2.92 4.79
N PRO A 152 18.95 2.09 5.82
CA PRO A 152 19.99 1.69 6.75
C PRO A 152 21.06 0.85 6.02
N LYS A 153 22.24 0.65 6.63
CA LYS A 153 23.37 -0.08 6.01
C LYS A 153 23.03 -1.48 5.49
N THR A 154 22.04 -2.13 6.11
CA THR A 154 21.51 -3.43 5.68
C THR A 154 20.71 -3.38 4.37
N ASP A 155 20.33 -2.20 3.89
CA ASP A 155 19.53 -1.94 2.70
C ASP A 155 20.44 -1.46 1.55
N GLY A 156 20.75 -2.36 0.62
CA GLY A 156 21.61 -2.05 -0.53
C GLY A 156 23.11 -2.20 -0.28
N GLN A 157 23.53 -3.01 0.69
CA GLN A 157 24.94 -3.29 1.02
C GLN A 157 25.80 -3.55 -0.23
N THR A 158 25.29 -4.30 -1.21
CA THR A 158 25.99 -4.61 -2.47
C THR A 158 26.28 -3.37 -3.32
N LYS A 159 25.40 -2.35 -3.31
CA LYS A 159 25.59 -1.13 -4.11
C LYS A 159 26.56 -0.14 -3.45
N ARG A 160 26.77 -0.23 -2.13
CA ARG A 160 27.59 0.72 -1.35
C ARG A 160 29.06 0.37 -1.21
N GLN A 161 29.47 -0.84 -1.57
CA GLN A 161 30.89 -1.26 -1.53
C GLN A 161 31.84 -0.35 -2.35
N LYS A 162 31.31 0.58 -3.16
CA LYS A 162 32.08 1.54 -3.96
C LYS A 162 32.12 2.98 -3.38
N MET A 163 31.45 3.26 -2.26
CA MET A 163 31.35 4.60 -1.67
C MET A 163 31.73 4.57 -0.18
N GLU A 164 33.01 4.33 0.12
CA GLU A 164 33.47 4.10 1.50
C GLU A 164 33.46 5.38 2.39
N GLU A 165 33.47 6.59 1.82
CA GLU A 165 33.68 7.81 2.60
C GLU A 165 32.42 8.50 3.15
N LYS A 166 31.22 8.27 2.59
CA LYS A 166 29.97 8.96 3.03
C LYS A 166 29.12 8.17 4.05
N ASP A 167 29.60 7.02 4.50
CA ASP A 167 28.77 6.02 5.18
C ASP A 167 28.74 6.16 6.72
N GLN A 168 29.34 7.21 7.30
CA GLN A 168 29.48 7.33 8.77
C GLN A 168 28.14 7.61 9.47
N ASP A 169 27.23 8.35 8.85
CA ASP A 169 25.98 8.79 9.51
C ASP A 169 24.77 7.86 9.30
N LEU A 170 24.91 6.81 8.47
CA LEU A 170 23.78 5.94 8.15
C LEU A 170 23.53 4.93 9.26
N SER A 171 22.26 4.84 9.68
CA SER A 171 21.80 3.88 10.67
C SER A 171 22.13 2.44 10.27
N LYS A 172 22.62 1.63 11.21
CA LYS A 172 22.98 0.22 10.94
C LYS A 172 21.76 -0.65 10.61
N SER A 173 20.59 -0.30 11.12
CA SER A 173 19.38 -1.13 11.02
C SER A 173 18.09 -0.31 11.06
N PHE A 174 16.95 -0.98 11.00
CA PHE A 174 15.61 -0.38 11.12
C PHE A 174 15.26 -0.13 12.61
N ASN A 175 16.16 0.56 13.31
CA ASN A 175 16.01 0.95 14.70
C ASN A 175 14.99 2.09 14.85
N ASN A 176 14.68 2.47 16.10
CA ASN A 176 13.71 3.54 16.36
C ASN A 176 14.11 4.87 15.71
N SER A 177 15.39 5.23 15.72
CA SER A 177 15.88 6.49 15.15
C SER A 177 15.63 6.57 13.65
N TYR A 178 16.03 5.52 12.91
CA TYR A 178 15.79 5.43 11.47
C TYR A 178 14.29 5.46 11.16
N CYS A 179 13.48 4.62 11.85
CA CYS A 179 12.06 4.57 11.60
C CYS A 179 11.37 5.90 11.91
N LYS A 180 11.78 6.61 12.96
CA LYS A 180 11.24 7.94 13.29
C LYS A 180 11.54 8.95 12.17
N SER A 181 12.78 9.02 11.70
CA SER A 181 13.17 9.89 10.59
C SER A 181 12.45 9.53 9.28
N TYR A 182 12.27 8.23 9.00
CA TYR A 182 11.52 7.79 7.82
C TYR A 182 10.07 8.31 7.80
N PHE A 183 9.42 8.37 8.97
CA PHE A 183 8.04 8.84 9.11
C PHE A 183 7.91 10.32 9.50
N GLU A 184 8.97 11.11 9.34
CA GLU A 184 8.99 12.52 9.74
C GLU A 184 8.02 13.36 8.90
N SER A 185 8.04 13.18 7.58
CA SER A 185 7.19 13.92 6.64
C SER A 185 5.75 13.39 6.60
N ASN A 186 4.80 14.28 6.37
CA ASN A 186 3.38 13.93 6.38
C ASN A 186 2.99 13.10 5.14
N GLU A 187 3.62 13.38 4.01
CA GLU A 187 3.44 12.73 2.72
C GLU A 187 3.85 11.26 2.78
N VAL A 188 4.96 10.96 3.49
CA VAL A 188 5.39 9.57 3.70
C VAL A 188 4.41 8.83 4.59
N ARG A 189 3.84 9.48 5.62
CA ARG A 189 2.83 8.86 6.48
C ARG A 189 1.51 8.62 5.76
N GLU A 190 1.06 9.57 4.92
CA GLU A 190 -0.11 9.40 4.05
C GLU A 190 0.06 8.19 3.14
N SER A 191 1.17 8.16 2.40
CA SER A 191 1.49 7.08 1.47
C SER A 191 1.66 5.74 2.19
N TYR A 192 2.30 5.74 3.37
CA TYR A 192 2.44 4.55 4.20
C TYR A 192 1.10 4.00 4.69
N GLN A 193 0.17 4.87 5.11
CA GLN A 193 -1.16 4.44 5.55
C GLN A 193 -1.91 3.76 4.40
N LEU A 194 -1.93 4.38 3.22
CA LEU A 194 -2.51 3.78 2.02
C LEU A 194 -1.82 2.45 1.64
N TYR A 195 -0.53 2.33 1.93
CA TYR A 195 0.22 1.09 1.73
C TYR A 195 -0.20 -0.02 2.70
N ILE A 196 -0.46 0.30 3.96
CA ILE A 196 -1.04 -0.67 4.91
C ILE A 196 -2.42 -1.10 4.42
N ASP A 197 -3.27 -0.17 3.99
CA ASP A 197 -4.59 -0.52 3.47
C ASP A 197 -4.51 -1.40 2.22
N TYR A 198 -3.53 -1.17 1.34
CA TYR A 198 -3.23 -2.04 0.21
C TYR A 198 -2.74 -3.44 0.63
N LEU A 199 -1.84 -3.54 1.62
CA LEU A 199 -1.34 -4.84 2.07
C LEU A 199 -2.44 -5.73 2.64
N PHE A 200 -3.37 -5.10 3.36
CA PHE A 200 -4.54 -5.70 4.01
C PHE A 200 -5.83 -5.43 3.22
N SER A 201 -5.76 -5.32 1.89
CA SER A 201 -6.98 -5.27 1.06
C SER A 201 -7.55 -6.67 0.78
N ASN A 202 -6.71 -7.71 0.93
CA ASN A 202 -7.10 -9.11 0.88
C ASN A 202 -6.86 -9.71 2.27
N ASP A 203 -7.92 -9.72 3.07
CA ASP A 203 -7.87 -10.07 4.50
C ASP A 203 -7.89 -11.57 4.78
N SER A 204 -7.72 -12.42 3.76
CA SER A 204 -7.66 -13.87 3.99
C SER A 204 -6.40 -14.23 4.79
N PRO A 205 -6.51 -14.91 5.96
CA PRO A 205 -5.36 -15.24 6.78
C PRO A 205 -4.28 -16.05 6.03
N SER A 206 -4.68 -16.89 5.08
CA SER A 206 -3.78 -17.69 4.23
C SER A 206 -2.85 -16.80 3.39
N GLU A 207 -3.41 -15.78 2.73
CA GLU A 207 -2.63 -14.87 1.88
C GLU A 207 -1.74 -13.96 2.72
N LEU A 208 -2.23 -13.48 3.87
CA LEU A 208 -1.42 -12.72 4.81
C LEU A 208 -0.25 -13.54 5.38
N CYS A 209 -0.46 -14.81 5.71
CA CYS A 209 0.61 -15.71 6.14
C CYS A 209 1.71 -15.82 5.06
N LYS A 210 1.34 -16.00 3.79
CA LYS A 210 2.28 -16.06 2.66
C LYS A 210 3.04 -14.72 2.49
N LYS A 211 2.32 -13.59 2.48
CA LYS A 211 2.88 -12.25 2.32
C LYS A 211 3.93 -11.91 3.38
N PHE A 212 3.56 -12.10 4.66
CA PHE A 212 4.42 -11.74 5.79
C PHE A 212 5.43 -12.83 6.13
N LYS A 213 5.29 -14.05 5.58
CA LYS A 213 6.04 -15.24 5.99
C LYS A 213 5.85 -15.55 7.49
N PHE A 214 4.65 -15.30 7.98
CA PHE A 214 4.21 -15.60 9.34
C PHE A 214 3.17 -16.71 9.33
N SER A 215 2.90 -17.28 10.50
CA SER A 215 1.84 -18.24 10.77
C SER A 215 1.08 -17.74 12.00
N CYS A 216 -0.24 -17.58 11.88
CA CYS A 216 -1.13 -17.13 12.97
C CYS A 216 -1.77 -18.30 13.76
N CYS A 217 -1.74 -19.50 13.20
CA CYS A 217 -2.23 -20.75 13.78
C CYS A 217 -1.40 -21.96 13.28
N GLN A 218 -1.60 -23.14 13.87
CA GLN A 218 -0.90 -24.39 13.48
C GLN A 218 -1.74 -25.24 12.51
N THR A 219 -3.06 -25.09 12.62
CA THR A 219 -4.07 -25.87 11.92
C THR A 219 -4.86 -24.95 10.99
N MET A 220 -6.09 -25.31 10.66
CA MET A 220 -7.01 -24.51 9.84
C MET A 220 -7.24 -23.12 10.44
N HIS A 221 -7.34 -22.12 9.56
CA HIS A 221 -7.65 -20.76 9.95
C HIS A 221 -9.08 -20.66 10.50
N THR A 222 -9.22 -19.96 11.62
CA THR A 222 -10.49 -19.66 12.30
C THR A 222 -10.75 -18.15 12.31
N SER A 223 -11.89 -17.71 12.84
CA SER A 223 -12.19 -16.28 13.06
C SER A 223 -11.12 -15.59 13.92
N GLU A 224 -10.56 -16.27 14.92
CA GLU A 224 -9.47 -15.74 15.74
C GLU A 224 -8.22 -15.36 14.93
N CYS A 225 -8.00 -16.02 13.78
CA CYS A 225 -6.89 -15.68 12.90
C CYS A 225 -7.11 -14.31 12.25
N ILE A 226 -8.36 -14.00 11.88
CA ILE A 226 -8.75 -12.70 11.32
C ILE A 226 -8.53 -11.61 12.37
N ASP A 227 -8.96 -11.85 13.62
CA ASP A 227 -8.76 -10.90 14.71
C ASP A 227 -7.28 -10.61 14.98
N LYS A 228 -6.42 -11.64 14.98
CA LYS A 228 -4.96 -11.46 15.10
C LYS A 228 -4.40 -10.58 13.99
N TRP A 229 -4.84 -10.78 12.75
CA TRP A 229 -4.40 -9.97 11.62
C TRP A 229 -4.93 -8.53 11.68
N ASN A 230 -6.17 -8.33 12.13
CA ASN A 230 -6.75 -7.00 12.35
C ASN A 230 -6.00 -6.23 13.45
N ILE A 231 -5.65 -6.91 14.55
CA ILE A 231 -4.81 -6.33 15.60
C ILE A 231 -3.43 -5.95 15.05
N LEU A 232 -2.83 -6.81 14.22
CA LEU A 232 -1.56 -6.48 13.57
C LEU A 232 -1.69 -5.29 12.62
N ARG A 233 -2.76 -5.22 11.82
CA ARG A 233 -3.07 -4.09 10.93
C ARG A 233 -3.19 -2.80 11.72
N TYR A 234 -3.95 -2.79 12.82
CA TYR A 234 -4.07 -1.64 13.71
C TYR A 234 -2.71 -1.24 14.30
N TYR A 235 -1.93 -2.22 14.75
CA TYR A 235 -0.60 -1.96 15.30
C TYR A 235 0.32 -1.28 14.28
N VAL A 236 0.41 -1.79 13.05
CA VAL A 236 1.32 -1.22 12.04
C VAL A 236 0.84 0.12 11.49
N SER A 237 -0.47 0.34 11.38
CA SER A 237 -1.06 1.61 10.92
C SER A 237 -1.02 2.73 11.96
N ASN A 238 -1.11 2.39 13.25
CA ASN A 238 -1.27 3.38 14.32
C ASN A 238 -0.22 3.24 15.41
N LYS A 239 -0.31 2.17 16.19
CA LYS A 239 0.45 2.03 17.44
C LYS A 239 1.97 2.09 17.22
N MET A 240 2.46 1.50 16.13
CA MET A 240 3.87 1.49 15.78
C MET A 240 4.42 2.91 15.55
N LEU A 241 3.64 3.81 14.96
CA LEU A 241 4.03 5.22 14.79
C LEU A 241 4.04 5.96 16.13
N VAL A 242 3.02 5.73 16.97
CA VAL A 242 2.94 6.31 18.32
C VAL A 242 4.14 5.87 19.17
N ASP A 243 4.51 4.59 19.14
CA ASP A 243 5.70 4.03 19.80
C ASP A 243 7.01 4.69 19.33
N LEU A 244 7.05 5.22 18.10
CA LEU A 244 8.19 5.95 17.55
C LEU A 244 8.17 7.45 17.89
N GLY A 245 7.13 7.92 18.60
CA GLY A 245 6.91 9.34 18.86
C GLY A 245 6.47 10.11 17.61
N VAL A 246 5.78 9.43 16.69
CA VAL A 246 5.28 10.01 15.44
C VAL A 246 3.76 9.91 15.43
N ARG A 247 3.09 11.01 15.06
CA ARG A 247 1.63 11.01 14.92
C ARG A 247 1.23 10.18 13.70
N PRO A 248 0.30 9.21 13.82
CA PRO A 248 -0.28 8.53 12.66
C PRO A 248 -0.89 9.52 11.66
N TRP A 249 -0.94 9.15 10.38
CA TRP A 249 -1.64 9.99 9.42
C TRP A 249 -3.14 9.89 9.66
N GLU A 250 -3.77 11.04 9.85
CA GLU A 250 -5.21 11.15 9.95
C GLU A 250 -5.71 11.69 8.61
N TYR A 251 -6.64 10.96 7.99
CA TYR A 251 -7.39 11.51 6.87
C TYR A 251 -8.06 12.78 7.39
N ARG A 252 -7.61 13.95 6.91
CA ARG A 252 -8.43 15.14 7.04
C ARG A 252 -9.67 14.83 6.23
N LYS A 253 -10.74 14.44 6.94
CA LYS A 253 -12.07 14.68 6.42
C LYS A 253 -12.04 16.15 6.09
N VAL A 254 -12.01 16.46 4.79
CA VAL A 254 -12.50 17.74 4.33
C VAL A 254 -13.95 17.66 4.78
N THR A 255 -14.23 18.08 6.01
CA THR A 255 -15.50 18.68 6.30
C THR A 255 -15.57 19.72 5.23
N LEU A 256 -16.33 19.40 4.19
CA LEU A 256 -17.07 20.41 3.46
C LEU A 256 -17.70 21.17 4.60
N ILE A 257 -17.01 22.24 5.03
CA ILE A 257 -17.69 23.37 5.59
C ILE A 257 -18.61 23.64 4.43
N SER A 258 -19.85 23.15 4.55
CA SER A 258 -20.94 23.80 3.89
C SER A 258 -20.78 25.21 4.42
N GLU A 259 -20.00 26.00 3.70
CA GLU A 259 -20.35 27.38 3.48
C GLU A 259 -21.81 27.23 3.12
N GLU A 260 -22.68 27.34 4.14
CA GLU A 260 -24.04 27.77 3.95
C GLU A 260 -23.84 28.89 2.96
N PRO A 261 -24.28 28.72 1.69
CA PRO A 261 -23.98 29.70 0.68
C PRO A 261 -24.37 31.00 1.33
N GLU A 262 -23.40 31.89 1.57
CA GLU A 262 -23.72 33.21 2.06
C GLU A 262 -24.89 33.62 1.20
N VAL A 263 -26.02 33.93 1.83
CA VAL A 263 -27.21 34.33 1.10
C VAL A 263 -26.82 35.64 0.44
N ILE A 264 -26.15 35.55 -0.71
CA ILE A 264 -25.93 36.61 -1.64
C ILE A 264 -27.36 36.97 -1.96
N GLN A 265 -27.82 38.07 -1.37
CA GLN A 265 -29.14 38.58 -1.63
C GLN A 265 -29.19 38.79 -3.13
N LYS A 266 -29.80 37.84 -3.85
CA LYS A 266 -29.94 37.93 -5.29
C LYS A 266 -30.48 39.33 -5.57
N PRO A 267 -29.83 40.10 -6.47
CA PRO A 267 -30.28 41.44 -6.79
C PRO A 267 -31.79 41.39 -7.08
N PRO A 268 -32.59 42.37 -6.61
CA PRO A 268 -34.04 42.34 -6.72
C PRO A 268 -34.54 41.99 -8.14
N GLN A 269 -33.77 42.39 -9.15
CA GLN A 269 -34.02 42.14 -10.57
C GLN A 269 -34.02 40.65 -10.94
N VAL A 270 -33.14 39.83 -10.34
CA VAL A 270 -33.04 38.39 -10.64
C VAL A 270 -34.26 37.65 -10.10
N ARG A 271 -34.81 38.07 -8.94
CA ARG A 271 -36.05 37.49 -8.40
C ARG A 271 -37.25 37.78 -9.30
N GLN A 272 -37.28 38.95 -9.94
CA GLN A 272 -38.38 39.33 -10.82
C GLN A 272 -38.38 38.51 -12.11
N ILE A 273 -37.19 38.27 -12.68
CA ILE A 273 -37.01 37.40 -13.86
C ILE A 273 -37.41 35.95 -13.54
N GLU A 274 -37.03 35.42 -12.37
CA GLU A 274 -37.39 34.05 -11.97
C GLU A 274 -38.92 33.87 -11.84
N LEU A 275 -39.62 34.88 -11.32
CA LEU A 275 -41.09 34.87 -11.25
C LEU A 275 -41.74 34.95 -12.63
N GLU A 276 -41.17 35.73 -13.54
CA GLU A 276 -41.67 35.86 -14.91
C GLU A 276 -41.48 34.54 -15.70
N ILE A 277 -40.34 33.87 -15.56
CA ILE A 277 -40.09 32.55 -16.17
C ILE A 277 -41.06 31.49 -15.62
N LEU A 278 -41.33 31.52 -14.31
CA LEU A 278 -42.28 30.59 -13.70
C LEU A 278 -43.70 30.81 -14.23
N GLU A 279 -44.10 32.06 -14.41
CA GLU A 279 -45.41 32.42 -14.95
C GLU A 279 -45.56 32.01 -16.43
N LEU A 280 -44.53 32.27 -17.24
CA LEU A 280 -44.50 31.83 -18.64
C LEU A 280 -44.55 30.29 -18.77
N SER A 281 -43.89 29.57 -17.87
CA SER A 281 -43.92 28.10 -17.87
C SER A 281 -45.33 27.56 -17.57
N LYS A 282 -46.06 28.17 -16.64
CA LYS A 282 -47.46 27.81 -16.36
C LYS A 282 -48.38 28.08 -17.54
N GLN A 283 -48.15 29.16 -18.28
CA GLN A 283 -48.93 29.46 -19.48
C GLN A 283 -48.67 28.43 -20.61
N LEU A 284 -47.43 27.96 -20.75
CA LEU A 284 -47.07 26.95 -21.75
C LEU A 284 -47.74 25.59 -21.47
N GLU A 285 -47.92 25.21 -20.21
CA GLU A 285 -48.60 23.97 -19.82
C GLU A 285 -50.10 23.96 -20.17
N LEU A 286 -50.73 25.13 -20.31
CA LEU A 286 -52.13 25.28 -20.74
C LEU A 286 -52.30 25.10 -22.25
N THR A 287 -51.22 25.17 -23.02
CA THR A 287 -51.21 24.95 -24.48
C THR A 287 -50.71 23.56 -24.85
N LYS A 288 -51.10 22.52 -24.09
CA LYS A 288 -50.80 21.14 -24.53
C LYS A 288 -51.51 20.87 -25.86
N PRO A 289 -50.79 20.40 -26.88
CA PRO A 289 -51.39 20.09 -28.17
C PRO A 289 -52.43 18.99 -28.00
N ILE A 290 -53.58 19.18 -28.66
CA ILE A 290 -54.66 18.20 -28.78
C ILE A 290 -54.03 16.89 -29.27
N GLU A 291 -54.16 15.83 -28.47
CA GLU A 291 -53.74 14.48 -28.84
C GLU A 291 -54.47 14.08 -30.12
N ILE A 292 -53.74 14.08 -31.23
CA ILE A 292 -54.18 13.43 -32.45
C ILE A 292 -53.81 11.95 -32.26
N ASP A 293 -54.82 11.11 -32.07
CA ASP A 293 -54.71 9.66 -31.97
C ASP A 293 -53.97 9.09 -33.19
N SER A 294 -52.65 8.94 -33.06
CA SER A 294 -51.83 8.26 -34.06
C SER A 294 -51.82 6.76 -33.77
N GLN A 295 -52.89 6.07 -34.17
CA GLN A 295 -52.86 4.62 -34.37
C GLN A 295 -52.03 4.31 -35.62
N ILE A 296 -50.70 4.19 -35.50
CA ILE A 296 -49.85 3.67 -36.59
C ILE A 296 -48.83 2.66 -36.04
N ALA A 297 -49.17 1.40 -36.31
CA ALA A 297 -48.34 0.26 -36.69
C ALA A 297 -47.02 -0.02 -35.92
N ASN A 298 -47.05 -1.13 -35.18
CA ASN A 298 -45.91 -1.97 -34.81
C ASN A 298 -45.03 -2.33 -36.02
N PRO A 299 -43.73 -2.01 -36.02
CA PRO A 299 -42.75 -2.75 -36.78
C PRO A 299 -42.17 -3.84 -35.88
N HIS A 300 -42.69 -5.05 -36.09
CA HIS A 300 -41.97 -6.30 -35.88
C HIS A 300 -40.62 -6.23 -36.63
N TRP A 301 -39.65 -7.09 -36.29
CA TRP A 301 -38.36 -7.32 -36.97
C TRP A 301 -37.14 -6.56 -36.43
N PHE A 302 -36.42 -7.17 -35.48
CA PHE A 302 -34.96 -7.33 -35.57
C PHE A 302 -34.54 -8.60 -34.81
N HIS A 303 -34.19 -9.65 -35.56
CA HIS A 303 -33.51 -10.82 -35.03
C HIS A 303 -32.00 -10.53 -34.89
N PRO A 304 -31.36 -10.88 -33.77
CA PRO A 304 -29.91 -10.75 -33.63
C PRO A 304 -29.17 -11.85 -34.41
N VAL A 305 -28.26 -11.42 -35.28
CA VAL A 305 -27.31 -12.28 -36.00
C VAL A 305 -26.22 -12.74 -35.02
N LEU A 306 -26.13 -14.05 -34.80
CA LEU A 306 -25.04 -14.71 -34.09
C LEU A 306 -23.80 -14.77 -35.00
N ILE A 307 -22.72 -14.09 -34.62
CA ILE A 307 -21.40 -14.27 -35.26
C ILE A 307 -20.55 -15.17 -34.36
N ASN A 308 -20.41 -16.44 -34.77
CA ASN A 308 -19.39 -17.34 -34.24
C ASN A 308 -18.02 -16.93 -34.80
N ARG A 309 -17.06 -16.58 -33.93
CA ARG A 309 -15.65 -16.48 -34.28
C ARG A 309 -14.87 -17.61 -33.61
N THR A 310 -14.57 -18.62 -34.41
CA THR A 310 -13.53 -19.62 -34.15
C THR A 310 -12.17 -18.96 -34.38
N ILE A 311 -11.26 -19.03 -33.40
CA ILE A 311 -9.85 -18.65 -33.58
C ILE A 311 -9.00 -19.88 -33.24
N PHE A 312 -8.09 -20.20 -34.16
CA PHE A 312 -7.03 -21.21 -34.08
C PHE A 312 -5.89 -20.77 -33.14
#